data_AF-A0A2M7XAN7-F1
#
_entry.id   AF-A0A2M7XAN7-F1
#
_cell.length_a   1.000
_cell.length_b   1.000
_cell.length_c   1.000
_cell.angle_alpha   90.00
_cell.angle_beta   90.00
_cell.angle_gamma   90.00
#
_symmetry.space_group_name_H-M   'P 1'
#
loop_
_entity.id
_entity.type
_entity.pdbx_description
1 polymer ?
#
loop_
_entity_poly.entity_id
_entity_poly.type
_entity_poly.pdbx_seq_one_letter_code
_entity_poly.pdbx_strand_id
1 'polypeptide(L)'
;PGLRYESYRVTAQVDATWLADNPGVPVVNTSEDQITPKLGLAYQLNDRITGFVQYARGFRAPPFSDVNIGFDIPAFGFSAIPNPDLKSETSNGLEAGIRWTSARSSGSLTGYDNRYHNLIESRVNLGTNPDTGLLVFQSLNRQRAEIWGAELAADVGLDDWLG
;
A
#
# COMPACT_ATOMS: atom_id res chain seq x y z
N PRO A 1 2.46 5.27 -21.84
CA PRO A 1 1.83 4.20 -21.02
C PRO A 1 2.92 3.22 -20.54
N GLY A 2 2.67 2.52 -19.44
CA GLY A 2 3.58 1.52 -18.89
C GLY A 2 2.82 0.36 -18.26
N LEU A 3 3.46 -0.80 -18.21
CA LEU A 3 2.93 -2.00 -17.58
C LEU A 3 4.08 -2.65 -16.80
N ARG A 4 3.82 -3.03 -15.56
CA ARG A 4 4.78 -3.75 -14.72
C ARG A 4 4.14 -5.04 -14.22
N TYR A 5 4.92 -6.12 -14.24
CA TYR A 5 4.58 -7.42 -13.66
C TYR A 5 5.53 -7.68 -12.50
N GLU A 6 4.98 -8.14 -11.38
CA GLU A 6 5.74 -8.42 -10.16
C GLU A 6 5.30 -9.78 -9.61
N SER A 7 6.28 -10.59 -9.21
CA SER A 7 6.06 -11.87 -8.56
C SER A 7 6.73 -11.83 -7.20
N TYR A 8 5.96 -12.13 -6.16
CA TYR A 8 6.40 -12.16 -4.77
C TYR A 8 6.31 -13.58 -4.23
N ARG A 9 7.31 -14.00 -3.45
CA ARG A 9 7.32 -15.32 -2.80
C ARG A 9 8.02 -15.25 -1.45
N VAL A 10 7.35 -15.75 -0.43
CA VAL A 10 7.91 -16.02 0.90
C VAL A 10 7.95 -17.52 1.09
N THR A 11 9.14 -18.03 1.41
CA THR A 11 9.34 -19.43 1.78
C THR A 11 9.88 -19.47 3.19
N ALA A 12 9.06 -19.95 4.12
CA ALA A 12 9.46 -20.12 5.49
C ALA A 12 10.34 -21.37 5.61
N GLN A 13 11.48 -21.22 6.27
CA GLN A 13 12.36 -22.33 6.62
C GLN A 13 12.27 -22.55 8.12
N VAL A 14 11.97 -23.79 8.49
CA VAL A 14 11.74 -24.17 9.88
C VAL A 14 12.96 -24.92 10.39
N ASP A 15 13.43 -24.56 11.57
CA ASP A 15 14.48 -25.30 12.26
C ASP A 15 13.93 -26.10 13.45
N ALA A 16 14.78 -26.94 14.03
CA ALA A 16 14.41 -27.78 15.16
C ALA A 16 14.02 -26.98 16.41
N THR A 17 14.60 -25.80 16.60
CA THR A 17 14.31 -24.91 17.73
C THR A 17 12.88 -24.39 17.62
N TRP A 18 12.50 -23.89 16.44
CA TRP A 18 11.16 -23.38 16.20
C TRP A 18 10.09 -24.46 16.39
N LEU A 19 10.34 -25.69 15.90
CA LEU A 19 9.42 -26.82 16.07
C LEU A 19 9.24 -27.23 17.54
N ALA A 20 10.30 -27.13 18.34
CA ALA A 20 10.24 -27.42 19.77
C ALA A 20 9.41 -26.37 20.53
N ASP A 21 9.55 -25.10 20.16
CA ASP A 21 8.88 -23.99 20.85
C ASP A 21 7.45 -23.74 20.35
N ASN A 22 7.12 -24.11 19.11
CA ASN A 22 5.83 -23.84 18.47
C ASN A 22 5.16 -25.11 17.90
N PRO A 23 4.89 -26.13 18.74
CA PRO A 23 4.31 -27.38 18.27
C PRO A 23 2.92 -27.16 17.68
N GLY A 24 2.71 -27.59 16.43
CA GLY A 24 1.41 -27.52 15.76
C GLY A 24 1.06 -26.16 15.13
N VAL A 25 1.93 -25.16 15.23
CA VAL A 25 1.74 -23.89 14.51
C VAL A 25 1.99 -24.12 13.02
N PRO A 26 1.04 -23.76 12.12
CA PRO A 26 1.23 -23.95 10.70
C PRO A 26 2.29 -22.98 10.17
N VAL A 27 3.20 -23.51 9.34
CA VAL A 27 4.22 -22.71 8.67
C VAL A 27 3.69 -22.34 7.29
N VAL A 28 3.63 -21.05 7.01
CA VAL A 28 2.97 -20.55 5.80
C VAL A 28 4.01 -20.07 4.79
N ASN A 29 3.94 -20.65 3.60
CA ASN A 29 4.54 -20.09 2.40
C ASN A 29 3.50 -19.25 1.66
N THR A 30 3.89 -18.10 1.14
CA THR A 30 3.02 -17.27 0.31
C THR A 30 3.67 -16.97 -1.02
N SER A 31 2.86 -16.88 -2.07
CA SER A 31 3.28 -16.35 -3.36
C SER A 31 2.14 -15.58 -4.00
N GLU A 32 2.44 -14.44 -4.59
CA GLU A 32 1.45 -13.60 -5.25
C GLU A 32 2.07 -12.91 -6.47
N ASP A 33 1.31 -12.83 -7.55
CA ASP A 33 1.69 -12.10 -8.76
C ASP A 33 0.78 -10.89 -8.93
N GLN A 34 1.32 -9.76 -9.41
CA GLN A 34 0.59 -8.51 -9.58
C GLN A 34 0.96 -7.82 -10.90
N ILE A 35 -0.03 -7.19 -11.50
CA ILE A 35 0.12 -6.36 -12.69
C ILE A 35 -0.28 -4.93 -12.37
N THR A 36 0.63 -3.98 -12.58
CA THR A 36 0.49 -2.57 -12.24
C THR A 36 0.55 -1.70 -13.52
N PRO A 37 -0.59 -1.49 -14.20
CA PRO A 37 -0.65 -0.58 -15.35
C PRO A 37 -0.54 0.89 -14.91
N LYS A 38 0.09 1.69 -15.77
CA LYS A 38 0.12 3.15 -15.69
C LYS A 38 -0.22 3.76 -17.04
N LEU A 39 -1.27 4.56 -17.09
CA LEU A 39 -1.71 5.27 -18.29
C LEU A 39 -1.62 6.77 -18.03
N GLY A 40 -1.20 7.52 -19.05
CA GLY A 40 -1.06 8.97 -18.94
C GLY A 40 -1.25 9.61 -20.30
N LEU A 41 -1.96 10.72 -20.33
CA LEU A 41 -2.18 11.57 -21.49
C LEU A 41 -1.87 13.00 -21.09
N ALA A 42 -1.16 13.72 -21.96
CA ALA A 42 -0.93 15.14 -21.83
C ALA A 42 -1.19 15.81 -23.17
N TYR A 43 -1.74 17.03 -23.13
CA TYR A 43 -2.10 17.79 -24.32
C TYR A 43 -1.78 19.27 -24.13
N GLN A 44 -1.08 19.85 -25.09
CA GLN A 44 -0.80 21.29 -25.13
C GLN A 44 -2.07 22.02 -25.57
N LEU A 45 -2.74 22.69 -24.63
CA LEU A 45 -3.94 23.48 -24.89
C LEU A 45 -3.59 24.77 -25.64
N ASN A 46 -2.41 25.33 -25.35
CA ASN A 46 -1.77 26.45 -26.05
C ASN A 46 -0.27 26.49 -25.69
N ASP A 47 0.45 27.51 -26.17
CA ASP A 47 1.90 27.70 -25.96
C ASP A 47 2.33 27.78 -24.50
N ARG A 48 1.39 27.98 -23.57
CA ARG A 48 1.66 28.23 -22.14
C ARG A 48 1.00 27.22 -21.21
N ILE A 49 0.06 26.40 -21.68
CA ILE A 49 -0.75 25.52 -20.82
C ILE A 49 -0.77 24.11 -21.38
N THR A 50 -0.41 23.14 -20.55
CA THR A 50 -0.54 21.71 -20.82
C THR A 50 -1.52 21.08 -19.84
N GLY A 51 -2.59 20.48 -20.35
CA GLY A 51 -3.48 19.63 -19.57
C GLY A 51 -2.94 18.21 -19.49
N PHE A 52 -3.21 17.51 -18.40
CA PHE A 52 -2.85 16.11 -18.25
C PHE A 52 -3.90 15.31 -17.46
N VAL A 53 -3.91 14.01 -17.70
CA VAL A 53 -4.60 13.00 -16.90
C VAL A 53 -3.72 11.78 -16.79
N GLN A 54 -3.66 11.17 -15.61
CA GLN A 54 -2.95 9.92 -15.37
C GLN A 54 -3.77 8.99 -14.49
N TYR A 55 -3.68 7.70 -14.81
CA TYR A 55 -4.17 6.60 -13.99
C TYR A 55 -3.01 5.68 -13.65
N ALA A 56 -2.92 5.26 -12.40
CA ALA A 56 -1.91 4.30 -11.95
C ALA A 56 -2.53 3.29 -10.98
N ARG A 57 -2.17 2.02 -11.16
CA ARG A 57 -2.43 0.96 -10.18
C ARG A 57 -1.14 0.61 -9.45
N GLY A 58 -1.22 0.48 -8.13
CA GLY A 58 -0.11 0.04 -7.28
C GLY A 58 -0.52 -1.12 -6.38
N PHE A 59 0.48 -1.75 -5.75
CA PHE A 59 0.25 -2.68 -4.66
C PHE A 59 1.38 -2.65 -3.63
N ARG A 60 1.12 -3.19 -2.45
CA ARG A 60 2.12 -3.51 -1.42
C ARG A 60 1.95 -4.97 -1.03
N ALA A 61 3.00 -5.77 -1.25
CA ALA A 61 3.02 -7.16 -0.82
C ALA A 61 2.81 -7.26 0.70
N PRO A 62 2.19 -8.34 1.21
CA PRO A 62 2.05 -8.54 2.63
C PRO A 62 3.43 -8.59 3.31
N PRO A 63 3.65 -7.86 4.41
CA PRO A 63 4.89 -7.98 5.17
C PRO A 63 5.08 -9.41 5.66
N PHE A 64 6.30 -9.96 5.54
CA PHE A 64 6.60 -11.32 6.02
C PHE A 64 6.25 -11.51 7.50
N SER A 65 6.42 -10.45 8.30
CA SER A 65 6.09 -10.41 9.73
C SER A 65 4.60 -10.48 10.02
N ASP A 66 3.74 -10.12 9.07
CA ASP A 66 2.29 -10.23 9.19
C ASP A 66 1.77 -11.57 8.65
N VAL A 67 2.47 -12.16 7.68
CA VAL A 67 2.14 -13.49 7.14
C VAL A 67 2.44 -14.59 8.15
N ASN A 68 3.64 -14.57 8.75
CA ASN A 68 4.14 -15.62 9.64
C ASN A 68 4.28 -15.15 11.10
N ILE A 69 3.43 -14.22 11.56
CA ILE A 69 3.37 -13.94 13.01
C ILE A 69 2.91 -15.24 13.70
N GLY A 70 3.80 -15.87 14.45
CA GLY A 70 3.55 -17.20 15.01
C GLY A 70 4.28 -17.34 16.32
N PHE A 71 3.59 -17.07 17.42
CA PHE A 71 4.09 -17.32 18.76
C PHE A 71 2.95 -17.42 19.77
N ASP A 72 3.12 -18.30 20.75
CA ASP A 72 2.26 -18.36 21.92
C ASP A 72 3.02 -17.80 23.12
N ILE A 73 2.37 -16.95 23.91
CA ILE A 73 2.92 -16.52 25.20
C ILE A 73 1.89 -16.82 26.29
N PRO A 74 1.75 -18.12 26.69
CA PRO A 74 0.73 -18.55 27.64
C PRO A 74 0.81 -17.83 28.99
N ALA A 75 2.02 -17.46 29.42
CA ALA A 75 2.26 -16.72 30.66
C ALA A 75 1.53 -15.36 30.72
N PHE A 76 1.24 -14.75 29.56
CA PHE A 76 0.48 -13.50 29.47
C PHE A 76 -0.90 -13.68 28.81
N GLY A 77 -1.31 -14.92 28.53
CA GLY A 77 -2.67 -15.24 28.06
C GLY A 77 -2.98 -14.86 26.61
N PHE A 78 -1.98 -14.72 25.73
CA PHE A 78 -2.21 -14.42 24.32
C PHE A 78 -1.39 -15.27 23.34
N SER A 79 -1.91 -15.38 22.13
CA SER A 79 -1.36 -16.10 20.98
C SER A 79 -1.42 -15.19 19.75
N ALA A 80 -0.38 -15.20 18.92
CA ALA A 80 -0.38 -14.55 17.61
C ALA A 80 -0.21 -15.63 16.54
N ILE A 81 -1.19 -15.71 15.63
CA ILE A 81 -1.26 -16.77 14.62
C ILE A 81 -1.03 -16.22 13.20
N PRO A 82 -0.45 -17.04 12.30
CA PRO A 82 -0.20 -16.63 10.93
C PRO A 82 -1.52 -16.47 10.17
N ASN A 83 -1.49 -15.71 9.07
CA ASN A 83 -2.61 -15.61 8.14
C ASN A 83 -2.17 -16.04 6.74
N PRO A 84 -2.44 -17.30 6.33
CA PRO A 84 -2.13 -17.78 4.99
C PRO A 84 -2.94 -17.11 3.88
N ASP A 85 -4.07 -16.51 4.21
CA ASP A 85 -4.98 -15.86 3.27
C ASP A 85 -4.71 -14.35 3.11
N LEU A 86 -3.62 -13.83 3.71
CA LEU A 86 -3.26 -12.43 3.64
C LEU A 86 -2.90 -12.02 2.20
N LYS A 87 -3.60 -11.01 1.68
CA LYS A 87 -3.46 -10.50 0.31
C LYS A 87 -2.66 -9.21 0.27
N SER A 88 -2.05 -8.91 -0.87
CA SER A 88 -1.47 -7.60 -1.12
C SER A 88 -2.49 -6.47 -0.95
N GLU A 89 -2.03 -5.36 -0.38
CA GLU A 89 -2.77 -4.09 -0.40
C GLU A 89 -2.71 -3.54 -1.82
N THR A 90 -3.79 -2.97 -2.33
CA THR A 90 -3.83 -2.43 -3.70
C THR A 90 -4.33 -1.00 -3.73
N SER A 91 -3.82 -0.22 -4.67
CA SER A 91 -4.24 1.17 -4.89
C SER A 91 -4.62 1.42 -6.34
N ASN A 92 -5.62 2.27 -6.55
CA ASN A 92 -5.97 2.83 -7.84
C ASN A 92 -6.02 4.34 -7.69
N GLY A 93 -5.18 5.05 -8.45
CA GLY A 93 -5.09 6.50 -8.44
C GLY A 93 -5.47 7.08 -9.78
N LEU A 94 -6.30 8.12 -9.77
CA LEU A 94 -6.58 8.99 -10.90
C LEU A 94 -6.13 10.40 -10.54
N GLU A 95 -5.33 11.02 -11.40
CA GLU A 95 -4.93 12.41 -11.25
C GLU A 95 -5.17 13.16 -12.55
N ALA A 96 -5.64 14.40 -12.46
CA ALA A 96 -5.81 15.27 -13.60
C ALA A 96 -5.48 16.70 -13.23
N GLY A 97 -4.95 17.46 -14.18
CA GLY A 97 -4.54 18.82 -13.88
C GLY A 97 -4.07 19.60 -15.09
N ILE A 98 -3.63 20.81 -14.80
CA ILE A 98 -3.00 21.71 -15.76
C ILE A 98 -1.64 22.15 -15.23
N ARG A 99 -0.70 22.32 -16.15
CA ARG A 99 0.59 22.97 -15.91
C ARG A 99 0.64 24.23 -16.76
N TRP A 100 1.07 25.33 -16.18
CA TRP A 100 1.30 26.56 -16.94
C TRP A 100 2.78 26.97 -16.85
N THR A 101 3.25 27.61 -17.91
CA THR A 101 4.59 28.18 -17.97
C THR A 101 4.57 29.46 -18.79
N SER A 102 5.19 30.50 -18.28
CA SER A 102 5.34 31.81 -18.90
C SER A 102 6.75 32.36 -18.63
N ALA A 103 7.07 33.52 -19.21
CA ALA A 103 8.38 34.16 -19.00
C ALA A 103 8.67 34.53 -17.54
N ARG A 104 7.63 34.68 -16.68
CA ARG A 104 7.77 35.17 -15.31
C ARG A 104 7.10 34.29 -14.26
N SER A 105 6.42 33.23 -14.67
CA SER A 105 5.73 32.34 -13.76
C SER A 105 5.55 30.94 -14.32
N SER A 106 5.52 29.97 -13.42
CA SER A 106 5.18 28.58 -13.71
C SER A 106 4.37 28.00 -12.58
N GLY A 107 3.72 26.88 -12.84
CA GLY A 107 3.07 26.14 -11.78
C GLY A 107 2.13 25.07 -12.28
N SER A 108 1.41 24.48 -11.33
CA SER A 108 0.44 23.43 -11.61
C SER A 108 -0.76 23.49 -10.67
N LEU A 109 -1.92 23.13 -11.21
CA LEU A 109 -3.10 22.80 -10.43
C LEU A 109 -3.48 21.35 -10.76
N THR A 110 -3.51 20.51 -9.73
CA THR A 110 -3.76 19.07 -9.87
C THR A 110 -4.86 18.65 -8.91
N GLY A 111 -5.82 17.88 -9.40
CA GLY A 111 -6.76 17.12 -8.57
C GLY A 111 -6.42 15.64 -8.60
N TYR A 112 -6.66 14.93 -7.51
CA TYR A 112 -6.39 13.50 -7.39
C TYR A 112 -7.50 12.77 -6.62
N ASP A 113 -7.72 11.51 -6.97
CA ASP A 113 -8.56 10.53 -6.26
C ASP A 113 -7.82 9.19 -6.17
N ASN A 114 -7.56 8.73 -4.96
CA ASN A 114 -6.80 7.51 -4.67
C ASN A 114 -7.62 6.56 -3.80
N ARG A 115 -7.83 5.34 -4.30
CA ARG A 115 -8.63 4.30 -3.63
C ARG A 115 -7.76 3.11 -3.24
N TYR A 116 -7.70 2.83 -1.95
CA TYR A 116 -6.93 1.75 -1.36
C TYR A 116 -7.84 0.61 -0.89
N HIS A 117 -7.45 -0.62 -1.21
CA HIS A 117 -8.19 -1.84 -0.89
C HIS A 117 -7.27 -2.87 -0.24
N ASN A 118 -7.88 -3.78 0.53
CA ASN A 118 -7.19 -4.85 1.24
C ASN A 118 -6.11 -4.33 2.19
N LEU A 119 -6.29 -3.15 2.79
CA LEU A 119 -5.32 -2.64 3.75
C LEU A 119 -5.17 -3.63 4.92
N ILE A 120 -3.92 -3.95 5.25
CA ILE A 120 -3.55 -4.92 6.27
C ILE A 120 -3.58 -4.22 7.61
N GLU A 121 -4.43 -4.71 8.50
CA GLU A 121 -4.42 -4.35 9.91
C GLU A 121 -3.67 -5.44 10.67
N SER A 122 -2.54 -5.07 11.27
CA SER A 122 -1.70 -6.01 12.02
C SER A 122 -2.27 -6.28 13.41
N ARG A 123 -2.19 -7.53 13.86
CA ARG A 123 -2.56 -7.94 15.24
C ARG A 123 -4.00 -7.57 15.60
N VAL A 124 -4.95 -7.89 14.74
CA VAL A 124 -6.38 -7.80 15.07
C VAL A 124 -6.72 -8.83 16.13
N ASN A 125 -7.40 -8.41 17.19
CA ASN A 125 -7.90 -9.30 18.23
C ASN A 125 -9.11 -10.09 17.70
N LEU A 126 -8.98 -11.41 17.63
CA LEU A 126 -10.03 -12.35 17.19
C LEU A 126 -10.88 -12.87 18.35
N GLY A 127 -10.55 -12.48 19.58
CA GLY A 127 -11.16 -13.01 20.80
C GLY A 127 -10.40 -14.20 21.36
N THR A 128 -11.03 -14.87 22.34
CA THR A 128 -10.42 -15.99 23.05
C THR A 128 -10.65 -17.30 22.31
N ASN A 129 -9.59 -18.08 22.10
CA ASN A 129 -9.72 -19.44 21.58
C ASN A 129 -10.34 -20.33 22.67
N PRO A 130 -11.48 -21.00 22.40
CA PRO A 130 -12.17 -21.84 23.40
C PRO A 130 -11.38 -23.10 23.80
N ASP A 131 -10.49 -23.59 22.94
CA ASP A 131 -9.70 -24.80 23.21
C ASP A 131 -8.46 -24.50 24.07
N THR A 132 -7.82 -23.35 23.84
CA THR A 132 -6.58 -22.97 24.55
C THR A 132 -6.78 -21.94 25.66
N GLY A 133 -7.91 -21.23 25.67
CA GLY A 133 -8.18 -20.12 26.58
C GLY A 133 -7.36 -18.85 26.30
N LEU A 134 -6.57 -18.81 25.24
CA LEU A 134 -5.69 -17.68 24.90
C LEU A 134 -6.42 -16.63 24.06
N LEU A 135 -6.09 -15.35 24.27
CA LEU A 135 -6.52 -14.25 23.39
C LEU A 135 -5.74 -14.32 22.08
N VAL A 136 -6.43 -14.41 20.94
CA VAL A 136 -5.81 -14.63 19.64
C VAL A 136 -5.69 -13.32 18.86
N PHE A 137 -4.51 -13.08 18.31
CA PHE A 137 -4.22 -12.00 17.40
C PHE A 137 -3.83 -12.51 16.02
N GLN A 138 -4.34 -11.86 14.97
CA GLN A 138 -4.01 -12.20 13.58
C GLN A 138 -3.99 -10.94 12.72
N SER A 139 -3.08 -10.87 11.73
CA SER A 139 -3.11 -9.78 10.75
C SER A 139 -4.18 -10.06 9.69
N LEU A 140 -5.01 -9.07 9.32
CA LEU A 140 -6.15 -9.24 8.40
C LEU A 140 -6.23 -8.12 7.36
N ASN A 141 -6.67 -8.44 6.14
CA ASN A 141 -7.13 -7.44 5.18
C ASN A 141 -8.56 -6.97 5.53
N ARG A 142 -8.72 -5.86 6.26
CA ARG A 142 -10.05 -5.32 6.65
C ARG A 142 -10.32 -3.91 6.20
N GLN A 143 -9.27 -3.11 6.02
CA GLN A 143 -9.44 -1.67 5.85
C GLN A 143 -9.52 -1.26 4.37
N ARG A 144 -10.23 -0.15 4.13
CA ARG A 144 -10.28 0.57 2.85
C ARG A 144 -10.09 2.04 3.15
N ALA A 145 -9.40 2.74 2.25
CA ALA A 145 -9.22 4.18 2.38
C ALA A 145 -9.44 4.85 1.02
N GLU A 146 -9.99 6.06 1.05
CA GLU A 146 -10.16 6.93 -0.10
C GLU A 146 -9.54 8.28 0.24
N ILE A 147 -8.62 8.73 -0.60
CA ILE A 147 -7.88 9.99 -0.42
C ILE A 147 -8.04 10.79 -1.70
N TRP A 148 -8.72 11.92 -1.60
CA TRP A 148 -8.92 12.84 -2.70
C TRP A 148 -8.57 14.26 -2.28
N GLY A 149 -8.25 15.10 -3.25
CA GLY A 149 -7.86 16.47 -2.97
C GLY A 149 -7.39 17.21 -4.20
N ALA A 150 -6.85 18.40 -3.94
CA ALA A 150 -6.25 19.23 -4.97
C ALA A 150 -4.98 19.90 -4.41
N GLU A 151 -4.02 20.12 -5.30
CA GLU A 151 -2.75 20.76 -5.00
C GLU A 151 -2.49 21.89 -6.00
N LEU A 152 -2.04 23.03 -5.48
CA LEU A 152 -1.61 24.18 -6.25
C LEU A 152 -0.15 24.47 -5.92
N ALA A 153 0.69 24.53 -6.95
CA ALA A 153 2.07 24.99 -6.86
C ALA A 153 2.28 26.14 -7.85
N ALA A 154 2.99 27.19 -7.43
CA ALA A 154 3.27 28.35 -8.27
C ALA A 154 4.62 28.96 -7.93
N ASP A 155 5.39 29.29 -8.96
CA ASP A 155 6.65 30.03 -8.90
C ASP A 155 6.49 31.33 -9.69
N VAL A 156 7.00 32.44 -9.14
CA VAL A 156 6.91 33.77 -9.76
C VAL A 156 8.25 34.49 -9.62
N GLY A 157 8.81 34.94 -10.74
CA GLY A 157 9.99 35.83 -10.77
C GLY A 157 9.63 37.24 -10.33
N LEU A 158 10.43 37.82 -9.42
CA LEU A 158 10.19 39.15 -8.81
C LEU A 158 11.14 40.24 -9.35
N ASP A 159 11.82 39.94 -10.45
CA ASP A 159 13.03 40.60 -10.95
C ASP A 159 12.82 42.08 -11.33
N ASP A 160 11.57 42.55 -11.40
CA ASP A 160 11.18 43.93 -11.74
C ASP A 160 10.70 44.77 -10.53
N TRP A 161 10.67 44.24 -9.29
CA TRP A 161 10.16 44.97 -8.11
C TRP A 161 11.24 45.61 -7.21
N LEU A 162 12.52 45.39 -7.48
CA LEU A 162 13.66 45.93 -6.72
C LEU A 162 14.54 46.90 -7.55
N GLY A 163 14.02 47.41 -8.67
CA GLY A 163 14.66 48.46 -9.48
C GLY A 163 14.36 49.86 -8.96
#